data_AF-A0A4V3DX40-F1
#
_entry.id   AF-A0A4V3DX40-F1
#
_cell.length_a   1.000
_cell.length_b   1.000
_cell.length_c   1.000
_cell.angle_alpha   90.00
_cell.angle_beta   90.00
_cell.angle_gamma   90.00
#
_symmetry.space_group_name_H-M   'P 1'
#
loop_
_entity.id
_entity.type
_entity.pdbx_description
1 polymer ?
#
loop_
_entity_poly.entity_id
_entity_poly.type
_entity_poly.pdbx_seq_one_letter_code
_entity_poly.pdbx_strand_id
1 'polypeptide(L)'
;MDKDAAQFAAKTVGPIFLLKLLSLAGSIASTLGFLTFFFFEGLVPYRWWLIGGGTALVLVAELLVRSYAQRRVHAADDDRP
;
A
#
# COMPACT_ATOMS: atom_id res chain seq x y z
N MET A 1 -11.41 -25.72 -15.85
CA MET A 1 -12.16 -24.71 -15.08
C MET A 1 -11.35 -24.03 -13.98
N ASP A 2 -10.24 -24.59 -13.47
CA ASP A 2 -9.42 -23.92 -12.43
C ASP A 2 -8.41 -22.86 -12.94
N LYS A 3 -7.95 -22.97 -14.19
CA LYS A 3 -6.86 -22.10 -14.70
C LYS A 3 -7.30 -20.64 -14.84
N ASP A 4 -8.56 -20.41 -15.20
CA ASP A 4 -9.10 -19.06 -15.39
C ASP A 4 -9.31 -18.36 -14.03
N ALA A 5 -9.82 -19.07 -13.02
CA ALA A 5 -9.94 -18.55 -11.66
C ALA A 5 -8.57 -18.20 -11.05
N ALA A 6 -7.55 -19.03 -11.28
CA ALA A 6 -6.18 -18.75 -10.83
C ALA A 6 -5.55 -17.56 -11.56
N GLN A 7 -5.81 -17.39 -12.86
CA GLN A 7 -5.35 -16.22 -13.62
C GLN A 7 -6.05 -14.94 -13.17
N PHE A 8 -7.35 -14.97 -12.92
CA PHE A 8 -8.10 -13.84 -12.38
C PHE A 8 -7.64 -13.47 -10.96
N ALA A 9 -7.41 -14.47 -10.09
CA ALA A 9 -6.87 -14.25 -8.77
C ALA A 9 -5.46 -13.66 -8.84
N ALA A 10 -4.54 -14.22 -9.63
CA ALA A 10 -3.17 -13.68 -9.76
C ALA A 10 -3.15 -12.25 -10.31
N LYS A 11 -4.00 -11.94 -11.30
CA LYS A 11 -4.08 -10.61 -11.92
C LYS A 11 -4.68 -9.55 -11.01
N THR A 12 -5.39 -9.95 -9.96
CA THR A 12 -6.10 -9.04 -9.04
C THR A 12 -5.43 -8.98 -7.66
N VAL A 13 -4.96 -10.11 -7.16
CA VAL A 13 -4.25 -10.26 -5.87
C VAL A 13 -2.82 -9.77 -5.97
N GLY A 14 -2.13 -9.98 -7.09
CA GLY A 14 -0.75 -9.53 -7.28
C GLY A 14 -0.56 -8.02 -7.07
N PRO A 15 -1.33 -7.15 -7.76
CA PRO A 15 -1.23 -5.70 -7.60
C PRO A 15 -1.60 -5.23 -6.19
N ILE A 16 -2.66 -5.80 -5.58
CA ILE A 16 -3.09 -5.45 -4.22
C ILE A 16 -2.03 -5.85 -3.20
N PHE A 17 -1.42 -7.03 -3.35
CA PHE A 17 -0.35 -7.50 -2.49
C PHE A 17 0.88 -6.57 -2.58
N LEU A 18 1.26 -6.14 -3.78
CA LEU A 18 2.35 -5.19 -3.97
C LEU A 18 2.07 -3.84 -3.29
N LEU A 19 0.85 -3.31 -3.44
CA LEU A 19 0.45 -2.07 -2.77
C LEU A 19 0.45 -2.22 -1.23
N LYS A 20 0.04 -3.38 -0.71
CA LYS A 20 0.11 -3.67 0.73
C LYS A 20 1.55 -3.78 1.22
N LEU A 21 2.46 -4.33 0.42
CA LEU A 21 3.89 -4.34 0.73
C LEU A 21 4.47 -2.91 0.77
N LEU A 22 4.03 -2.06 -0.16
CA LEU A 22 4.41 -0.65 -0.20
C LEU A 22 3.93 0.10 1.06
N SER A 23 2.69 -0.16 1.47
CA SER A 23 2.13 0.36 2.72
C SER A 23 2.92 -0.14 3.93
N LEU A 24 3.30 -1.42 3.96
CA LEU A 24 4.12 -1.96 5.05
C LEU A 24 5.48 -1.25 5.13
N ALA A 25 6.15 -1.06 4.00
CA ALA A 25 7.42 -0.33 3.93
C ALA A 25 7.27 1.11 4.42
N GLY A 26 6.19 1.80 4.05
CA GLY A 26 5.88 3.15 4.53
C GLY A 26 5.66 3.20 6.04
N SER A 27 4.93 2.22 6.60
CA SER A 27 4.73 2.12 8.05
C SER A 27 6.02 1.86 8.80
N ILE A 28 6.90 1.00 8.27
CA ILE A 28 8.24 0.76 8.84
C ILE A 28 9.07 2.06 8.80
N ALA A 29 9.09 2.76 7.67
CA ALA A 29 9.82 4.03 7.53
C ALA A 29 9.30 5.09 8.51
N SER A 30 7.99 5.22 8.67
CA SER A 30 7.39 6.15 9.62
C SER A 30 7.70 5.78 11.07
N THR A 31 7.67 4.48 11.40
CA THR A 31 8.03 3.98 12.73
C THR A 31 9.49 4.23 13.04
N LEU A 32 10.40 3.94 12.09
CA LEU A 32 11.82 4.25 12.21
C LEU A 32 12.04 5.75 12.38
N GLY A 33 11.36 6.58 11.59
CA GLY A 33 11.37 8.03 11.71
C GLY A 33 10.96 8.50 13.10
N PHE A 34 9.94 7.90 13.70
CA PHE A 34 9.56 8.19 15.09
C PHE A 34 10.63 7.73 16.10
N LEU A 35 11.20 6.53 15.92
CA LEU A 35 12.26 6.01 16.79
C LEU A 35 13.54 6.85 16.75
N THR A 36 13.80 7.60 15.66
CA THR A 36 14.97 8.50 15.60
C THR A 36 14.99 9.57 16.68
N PHE A 37 13.83 9.93 17.26
CA PHE A 37 13.75 10.88 18.38
C PHE A 37 14.43 10.37 19.66
N PHE A 38 14.57 9.05 19.80
CA PHE A 38 15.00 8.42 21.05
C PHE A 38 16.35 7.70 20.91
N PHE A 39 16.64 7.15 19.73
CA PHE A 39 17.76 6.21 19.58
C PHE A 39 18.80 6.60 18.53
N PHE A 40 18.45 7.43 17.53
CA PHE A 40 19.29 7.60 16.33
C PHE A 40 19.62 9.07 16.05
N GLU A 41 20.62 9.60 16.74
CA GLU A 41 21.12 10.98 16.54
C GLU A 41 21.58 11.24 15.10
N GLY A 42 22.20 10.25 14.43
CA GLY A 42 22.66 10.37 13.05
C GLY A 42 21.54 10.49 12.00
N LEU A 43 20.31 10.08 12.34
CA LEU A 43 19.16 10.13 11.44
C LEU A 43 18.23 11.32 11.71
N VAL A 44 18.55 12.16 12.70
CA VAL A 44 17.81 13.38 13.05
C VAL A 44 17.48 14.30 11.86
N PRO A 45 18.42 14.61 10.92
CA PRO A 45 18.08 15.49 9.79
C PRO A 45 17.05 14.87 8.84
N TYR A 46 16.94 13.54 8.81
CA TYR A 46 16.01 12.82 7.94
C TYR A 46 14.70 12.43 8.63
N ARG A 47 14.53 12.71 9.94
CA ARG A 47 13.39 12.22 10.72
C ARG A 47 12.04 12.60 10.12
N TRP A 48 11.92 13.86 9.67
CA TRP A 48 10.67 14.38 9.14
C TRP A 48 10.37 13.82 7.77
N TRP A 49 11.42 13.50 6.99
CA TRP A 49 11.31 12.80 5.72
C TRP A 49 10.89 11.34 5.92
N LEU A 50 11.39 10.66 6.94
CA LEU A 50 11.00 9.29 7.28
C LEU A 50 9.54 9.21 7.75
N ILE A 51 9.13 10.11 8.65
CA ILE A 51 7.75 10.16 9.17
C ILE A 51 6.78 10.62 8.08
N GLY A 52 7.04 11.80 7.50
CA GLY A 52 6.17 12.39 6.48
C GLY A 52 6.14 11.55 5.21
N GLY A 53 7.29 11.12 4.73
CA GLY A 53 7.41 10.27 3.55
C GLY A 53 6.81 8.88 3.76
N GLY A 54 7.06 8.26 4.91
CA GLY A 54 6.45 6.97 5.26
C GLY A 54 4.91 7.06 5.36
N THR A 55 4.40 8.09 6.04
CA THR A 55 2.95 8.33 6.15
C THR A 55 2.32 8.62 4.80
N ALA A 56 2.94 9.47 3.97
CA ALA A 56 2.45 9.78 2.62
C ALA A 56 2.43 8.51 1.75
N LEU A 57 3.46 7.67 1.83
CA LEU A 57 3.53 6.41 1.08
C LEU A 57 2.40 5.45 1.47
N VAL A 58 2.11 5.33 2.78
CA VAL A 58 0.97 4.55 3.28
C VAL A 58 -0.35 5.09 2.71
N LEU A 59 -0.58 6.40 2.83
CA LEU A 59 -1.83 7.02 2.35
C LEU A 59 -2.02 6.82 0.85
N VAL A 60 -0.97 7.00 0.04
CA VAL A 60 -1.03 6.78 -1.40
C VAL A 60 -1.30 5.31 -1.71
N ALA A 61 -0.62 4.38 -1.04
CA ALA A 61 -0.85 2.95 -1.22
C ALA A 61 -2.30 2.56 -0.89
N GLU A 62 -2.86 3.07 0.21
CA GLU A 62 -4.25 2.81 0.58
C GLU A 62 -5.26 3.42 -0.40
N LEU A 63 -5.03 4.65 -0.87
CA LEU A 63 -5.87 5.30 -1.87
C LEU A 63 -5.87 4.52 -3.19
N LEU A 64 -4.70 4.02 -3.62
CA LEU A 64 -4.58 3.18 -4.80
C LEU A 64 -5.31 1.85 -4.62
N VAL A 65 -5.22 1.21 -3.45
CA VAL A 65 -5.99 -0.01 -3.15
C VAL A 65 -7.49 0.27 -3.19
N ARG A 66 -7.97 1.34 -2.55
CA ARG A 66 -9.40 1.72 -2.54
C ARG A 66 -9.92 2.00 -3.95
N SER A 67 -9.21 2.80 -4.73
CA SER A 67 -9.61 3.10 -6.10
C SER A 67 -9.58 1.86 -7.01
N TYR A 68 -8.60 0.97 -6.82
CA TYR A 68 -8.54 -0.30 -7.56
C TYR A 68 -9.71 -1.23 -7.19
N ALA A 69 -10.08 -1.30 -5.90
CA ALA A 69 -11.24 -2.05 -5.44
C ALA A 69 -12.56 -1.48 -5.98
N GLN A 70 -12.74 -0.16 -5.94
CA GLN A 70 -13.95 0.51 -6.45
C GLN A 70 -14.17 0.26 -7.95
N ARG A 71 -13.10 0.35 -8.76
CA ARG A 71 -13.19 0.05 -10.20
C ARG A 71 -13.64 -1.38 -10.50
N ARG A 72 -13.27 -2.34 -9.64
CA ARG A 72 -13.67 -3.74 -9.77
C ARG A 72 -15.13 -3.97 -9.34
N VAL A 73 -15.62 -3.22 -8.35
CA VAL A 73 -17.03 -3.28 -7.93
C VAL A 73 -17.94 -2.73 -9.03
N HIS A 74 -17.62 -1.57 -9.62
CA HIS A 74 -18.42 -1.02 -10.73
C HIS A 74 -18.39 -1.91 -11.98
N ALA A 75 -17.24 -2.48 -12.33
CA ALA A 75 -17.17 -3.45 -13.43
C ALA A 75 -17.96 -4.74 -13.17
N ALA A 76 -18.26 -5.08 -11.91
CA ALA A 76 -19.07 -6.25 -11.56
C ALA A 76 -20.57 -5.94 -11.48
N ASP A 77 -20.95 -4.68 -11.28
CA ASP A 77 -22.37 -4.24 -11.31
C ASP A 77 -22.86 -4.02 -12.75
N ASP A 78 -22.01 -3.56 -13.67
CA ASP A 78 -22.36 -3.42 -15.10
C ASP A 78 -22.56 -4.77 -15.83
N ASP A 79 -22.10 -5.88 -15.23
CA ASP A 79 -22.20 -7.24 -15.76
C ASP A 79 -23.40 -8.03 -15.17
N ARG A 80 -24.26 -7.37 -14.36
CA ARG A 80 -25.50 -7.95 -13.84
C ARG A 80 -26.68 -7.61 -14.78
N PRO A 81 -27.41 -8.63 -15.28
CA PRO A 81 -28.52 -8.44 -16.22
C PRO A 81 -29.74 -7.74 -15.61
#